data_AF-J9HY99-F1
#
_entry.id   AF-J9HY99-F1
#
_cell.length_a   1.000
_cell.length_b   1.000
_cell.length_c   1.000
_cell.angle_alpha   90.00
_cell.angle_beta   90.00
_cell.angle_gamma   90.00
#
_symmetry.space_group_name_H-M   'P 1'
#
loop_
_entity.id
_entity.type
_entity.pdbx_description
1 polymer ?
#
loop_
_entity_poly.entity_id
_entity_poly.type
_entity_poly.pdbx_seq_one_letter_code
_entity_poly.pdbx_strand_id
1 'polypeptide(L)' 'MFLLNETDAAIFPMARTGDMPKMLGWNLPPEQQHLVHDHWKDFPAPPYYMHLLLAMLYFVLMSVSLIGNGIVVWIFST' A
#
# COMPACT_ATOMS: atom_id res chain seq x y z
N MET A 1 -25.49 -17.87 14.41
CA MET A 1 -24.07 -17.44 14.39
C MET A 1 -23.85 -16.75 13.05
N PHE A 2 -23.83 -15.42 13.04
CA PHE A 2 -23.59 -14.62 11.83
C PHE A 2 -22.07 -14.58 11.61
N LEU A 3 -21.59 -15.17 10.52
CA LEU A 3 -20.20 -14.96 10.08
C LEU A 3 -20.17 -13.58 9.44
N LEU A 4 -19.62 -12.58 10.14
CA LEU A 4 -19.40 -11.27 9.53
C LEU A 4 -18.41 -11.44 8.39
N ASN A 5 -18.85 -11.16 7.16
CA ASN A 5 -17.95 -11.02 6.04
C ASN A 5 -17.12 -9.75 6.27
N GLU A 6 -15.80 -9.80 6.03
CA GLU A 6 -14.88 -8.66 6.24
C GLU A 6 -15.32 -7.42 5.44
N THR A 7 -16.03 -7.63 4.33
CA THR A 7 -16.65 -6.55 3.54
C THR A 7 -17.69 -5.80 4.37
N ASP A 8 -18.55 -6.51 5.07
CA ASP A 8 -19.66 -5.91 5.81
C ASP A 8 -19.11 -5.06 6.97
N ALA A 9 -18.07 -5.55 7.64
CA ALA A 9 -17.37 -4.83 8.71
C ALA A 9 -16.77 -3.49 8.25
N ALA A 10 -16.34 -3.37 6.99
CA ALA A 10 -15.84 -2.12 6.41
C ALA A 10 -16.98 -1.21 5.91
N ILE A 11 -18.09 -1.78 5.43
CA ILE A 11 -19.23 -1.03 4.91
C ILE A 11 -20.00 -0.30 6.02
N PHE A 12 -20.23 -0.92 7.19
CA PHE A 12 -20.96 -0.28 8.29
C PHE A 12 -20.37 1.05 8.78
N PRO A 13 -19.04 1.20 9.01
CA PRO A 13 -18.45 2.48 9.38
C PRO A 13 -18.41 3.47 8.21
N MET A 14 -18.14 3.06 6.96
CA MET A 14 -18.16 3.98 5.80
C MET A 14 -19.56 4.56 5.52
N ALA A 15 -20.61 3.74 5.65
CA ALA A 15 -21.99 4.17 5.50
C ALA A 15 -22.41 5.20 6.57
N ARG A 16 -21.82 5.14 7.77
CA ARG A 16 -22.05 6.12 8.85
C ARG A 16 -21.42 7.48 8.53
N THR A 17 -20.26 7.51 7.88
CA THR A 17 -19.50 8.75 7.63
C THR A 17 -19.90 9.45 6.33
N GLY A 18 -20.66 8.80 5.44
CA GLY A 18 -21.05 9.36 4.13
C GLY A 18 -19.92 9.45 3.12
N ASP A 19 -18.72 8.99 3.48
CA ASP A 19 -17.56 8.94 2.59
C ASP A 19 -17.67 7.72 1.69
N MET A 20 -17.82 7.94 0.38
CA MET A 20 -17.70 6.87 -0.61
C MET A 20 -16.29 6.27 -0.55
N PRO A 21 -16.13 4.95 -0.69
CA PRO A 21 -14.82 4.33 -0.74
C PRO A 21 -13.99 4.95 -1.86
N LYS A 22 -12.82 5.48 -1.51
CA LYS A 22 -11.87 6.05 -2.47
C LYS A 22 -11.39 4.93 -3.39
N MET A 23 -11.32 5.19 -4.70
CA MET A 23 -10.80 4.24 -5.68
C MET A 23 -9.29 4.36 -5.84
N LEU A 24 -8.61 3.30 -6.28
CA LEU A 24 -7.17 3.31 -6.48
C LEU A 24 -6.79 4.38 -7.52
N GLY A 25 -5.82 5.21 -7.18
CA GLY A 25 -5.42 6.36 -8.02
C GLY A 25 -6.17 7.67 -7.73
N TRP A 26 -7.08 7.71 -6.75
CA TRP A 26 -7.82 8.92 -6.36
C TRP A 26 -6.95 10.12 -5.97
N ASN A 27 -5.70 9.88 -5.55
CA ASN A 27 -4.77 10.89 -5.03
C ASN A 27 -3.83 11.47 -6.09
N LEU A 28 -3.91 11.02 -7.35
CA LEU A 28 -3.11 11.59 -8.43
C LEU A 28 -3.75 12.86 -9.00
N PRO A 29 -2.95 13.88 -9.34
CA PRO A 29 -3.44 15.06 -10.03
C PRO A 29 -3.94 14.69 -11.45
N PRO A 30 -4.90 15.43 -12.02
CA PRO A 30 -5.54 15.07 -13.29
C PRO A 30 -4.56 14.84 -14.44
N GLU A 31 -3.45 15.59 -14.47
CA GLU A 31 -2.43 15.49 -15.51
C GLU A 31 -1.70 14.14 -15.48
N GLN A 32 -1.68 13.45 -14.34
CA GLN A 32 -0.97 12.18 -14.12
C GLN A 32 -1.89 10.95 -14.13
N GLN A 33 -3.21 11.15 -14.23
CA GLN A 33 -4.19 10.06 -14.25
C GLN A 33 -4.01 9.08 -15.42
N HIS A 34 -3.37 9.53 -16.51
CA HIS A 34 -3.04 8.68 -17.66
C HIS A 34 -1.92 7.67 -17.39
N LEU A 35 -1.12 7.85 -16.32
CA LEU A 35 -0.05 6.91 -15.94
C LEU A 35 -0.60 5.64 -15.29
N VAL A 36 -1.80 5.72 -14.71
CA VAL A 36 -2.50 4.58 -14.11
C VAL A 36 -3.36 3.93 -15.19
N HIS A 37 -3.08 2.67 -15.51
CA HIS A 37 -3.87 1.89 -16.44
C HIS A 37 -5.31 1.72 -15.92
N ASP A 38 -6.30 1.77 -16.81
CA ASP A 38 -7.72 1.80 -16.43
C ASP A 38 -8.16 0.60 -15.57
N HIS A 39 -7.64 -0.60 -15.88
CA HIS A 39 -7.81 -1.79 -15.04
C HIS A 39 -7.57 -1.55 -13.54
N TRP A 40 -6.55 -0.74 -13.19
CA TRP A 40 -6.21 -0.52 -11.78
C TRP A 40 -7.17 0.45 -11.08
N LYS A 41 -7.88 1.32 -11.82
CA LYS A 41 -8.80 2.30 -11.26
C LYS A 41 -10.10 1.68 -10.75
N ASP A 42 -10.39 0.45 -11.15
CA ASP A 42 -11.61 -0.30 -10.77
C ASP A 42 -11.53 -0.89 -9.35
N PHE A 43 -10.37 -0.82 -8.70
CA PHE A 43 -10.17 -1.36 -7.36
C PHE A 43 -10.32 -0.28 -6.29
N PRO A 44 -10.87 -0.59 -5.10
CA PRO A 44 -10.88 0.34 -3.98
C PRO A 44 -9.45 0.62 -3.51
N ALA A 45 -9.21 1.84 -3.02
CA ALA A 45 -7.96 2.21 -2.39
C ALA A 45 -7.74 1.37 -1.12
N PRO A 46 -6.55 0.79 -0.94
CA PRO A 46 -6.25 0.00 0.24
C PRO A 46 -6.24 0.89 1.50
N PRO A 47 -6.49 0.30 2.68
CA PRO A 47 -6.44 1.05 3.93
C PRO A 47 -5.02 1.51 4.25
N TYR A 48 -4.92 2.63 4.98
CA TYR A 48 -3.64 3.30 5.27
C TYR A 48 -2.57 2.39 5.88
N TYR A 49 -2.95 1.47 6.76
CA TYR A 49 -2.00 0.57 7.42
C TYR A 49 -1.29 -0.39 6.45
N MET A 50 -1.90 -0.75 5.30
CA MET A 50 -1.25 -1.59 4.30
C MET A 50 -0.10 -0.85 3.61
N HIS A 51 -0.24 0.45 3.38
CA HIS A 51 0.86 1.29 2.88
C HIS A 51 2.01 1.36 3.88
N LEU A 52 1.70 1.51 5.17
CA LEU A 52 2.72 1.52 6.23
C LEU A 52 3.45 0.17 6.34
N LEU A 53 2.71 -0.94 6.28
CA LEU A 53 3.28 -2.28 6.28
C LEU A 53 4.24 -2.48 5.11
N LEU A 54 3.83 -2.08 3.91
CA LEU A 54 4.65 -2.19 2.71
C LEU A 54 5.92 -1.31 2.83
N ALA A 55 5.78 -0.07 3.29
CA ALA A 55 6.92 0.83 3.52
C ALA A 55 7.92 0.25 4.53
N MET A 56 7.43 -0.32 5.64
CA MET A 56 8.27 -0.98 6.64
C MET A 56 9.00 -2.19 6.06
N LEU A 57 8.32 -3.01 5.26
CA LEU A 57 8.93 -4.17 4.61
C LEU A 57 10.07 -3.73 3.68
N TYR A 58 9.83 -2.75 2.81
CA TYR A 58 10.86 -2.20 1.93
C TYR A 58 12.03 -1.60 2.71
N PHE A 59 11.77 -0.90 3.82
CA PHE A 59 12.82 -0.33 4.66
C PHE A 59 13.74 -1.39 5.27
N VAL A 60 13.16 -2.48 5.78
CA VAL A 60 13.94 -3.61 6.32
C VAL A 60 14.75 -4.29 5.21
N LEU A 61 14.12 -4.58 4.08
CA LEU A 61 14.79 -5.20 2.92
C LEU A 61 15.96 -4.35 2.42
N MET A 62 15.74 -3.04 2.28
CA MET A 62 16.79 -2.07 1.91
C MET A 62 17.93 -2.07 2.93
N SER A 63 17.61 -2.01 4.23
CA SER A 63 18.61 -1.96 5.30
C SER A 63 19.47 -3.23 5.35
N VAL A 64 18.84 -4.40 5.30
CA VAL A 64 19.53 -5.69 5.27
C VAL A 64 20.38 -5.82 4.00
N SER A 65 19.87 -5.38 2.86
CA SER A 65 20.62 -5.39 1.60
C SER A 65 21.84 -4.46 1.64
N LEU A 66 21.68 -3.21 2.06
CA LEU A 66 22.77 -2.24 2.14
C LEU A 66 23.85 -2.68 3.14
N ILE A 67 23.44 -3.12 4.33
CA ILE A 67 24.37 -3.58 5.37
C ILE A 67 25.07 -4.86 4.93
N GLY A 68 24.30 -5.87 4.49
CA GLY A 68 24.86 -7.16 4.10
C GLY A 68 25.84 -7.05 2.93
N ASN A 69 25.43 -6.40 1.84
CA ASN A 69 26.30 -6.21 0.68
C ASN A 69 27.45 -5.23 0.99
N GLY A 70 27.22 -4.20 1.81
CA GLY A 70 28.26 -3.29 2.26
C GLY A 70 29.36 -4.00 3.06
N ILE A 71 28.99 -4.93 3.95
CA ILE A 71 29.94 -5.77 4.69
C ILE A 71 30.73 -6.67 3.74
N VAL A 72 30.07 -7.31 2.76
CA VAL A 72 30.76 -8.14 1.76
C VAL A 72 31.82 -7.30 1.03
N VAL A 73 31.45 -6.15 0.48
CA VAL A 73 32.41 -5.27 -0.21
C VAL A 73 33.54 -4.85 0.72
N TRP A 74 33.23 -4.48 1.97
CA TRP A 74 34.26 -4.07 2.93
C TRP A 74 35.28 -5.18 3.21
N ILE A 75 34.83 -6.38 3.57
CA ILE A 75 35.71 -7.51 3.91
C ILE A 75 36.58 -7.91 2.72
N PHE A 76 36.03 -7.92 1.49
CA PHE A 76 36.79 -8.33 0.31
C PHE A 76 37.65 -7.20 -0.28
N SER A 77 37.50 -5.95 0.19
CA SER A 77 38.30 -4.81 -0.28
C SER A 77 39.42 -4.41 0.69
N THR A 78 39.45 -4.94 1.92
CA THR A 78 40.51 -4.75 2.92
C THR A 78 41.33 -6.01 3.10
#